data_AF-A0A4R7FEZ3-F1
#
_entry.id   AF-A0A4R7FEZ3-F1
#
_cell.length_a   1.000
_cell.length_b   1.000
_cell.length_c   1.000
_cell.angle_alpha   90.00
_cell.angle_beta   90.00
_cell.angle_gamma   90.00
#
_symmetry.space_group_name_H-M   'P 1'
#
loop_
_entity.id
_entity.type
_entity.pdbx_description
1 polymer ?
#
loop_
_entity_poly.entity_id
_entity_poly.type
_entity_poly.pdbx_seq_one_letter_code
_entity_poly.pdbx_strand_id
1 'polypeptide(L)'
;DEPAPPEPALRPAVVLTGIAVDEPYAARAQIAPDFSALKLPVGATVTITAELQMGGQRISGFAAEFAMPMRSSDLLYRYLDVQFVDGQAVFSAVMSDSKRWEVDAELINSGLPPEAHMDFAGIVITAVE
;
A
#
# COMPACT_ATOMS: atom_id res chain seq x y z
N ASP A 1 -16.45 -41.15 -0.78
CA ASP A 1 -16.13 -39.78 -1.16
C ASP A 1 -16.19 -38.86 0.03
N GLU A 2 -15.03 -38.46 0.54
CA GLU A 2 -14.92 -37.29 1.39
C GLU A 2 -14.84 -36.08 0.45
N PRO A 3 -15.71 -35.06 0.58
CA PRO A 3 -15.63 -33.90 -0.29
C PRO A 3 -14.28 -33.20 -0.08
N ALA A 4 -13.63 -32.83 -1.18
CA ALA A 4 -12.40 -32.05 -1.13
C ALA A 4 -12.61 -30.78 -0.29
N PRO A 5 -11.61 -30.33 0.49
CA PRO A 5 -11.68 -29.06 1.19
C PRO A 5 -12.07 -27.97 0.19
N PRO A 6 -12.97 -27.03 0.56
CA PRO A 6 -13.26 -25.89 -0.31
C PRO A 6 -11.94 -25.20 -0.67
N GLU A 7 -11.70 -24.98 -1.96
CA GLU A 7 -10.54 -24.21 -2.42
C GLU A 7 -10.53 -22.89 -1.64
N PRO A 8 -9.37 -22.47 -1.10
CA PRO A 8 -9.29 -21.19 -0.40
C PRO A 8 -9.79 -20.11 -1.36
N ALA A 9 -10.82 -19.38 -0.94
CA ALA A 9 -11.35 -18.29 -1.74
C ALA A 9 -10.21 -17.32 -2.07
N LEU A 10 -9.93 -17.17 -3.36
CA LEU A 10 -8.92 -16.24 -3.85
C LEU A 10 -9.34 -14.83 -3.45
N ARG A 11 -8.64 -14.26 -2.47
CA ARG A 11 -8.84 -12.87 -2.08
C ARG A 11 -8.14 -11.95 -3.08
N PRO A 12 -8.71 -10.77 -3.37
CA PRO A 12 -8.01 -9.76 -4.13
C PRO A 12 -6.77 -9.29 -3.35
N ALA A 13 -5.67 -9.06 -4.05
CA ALA A 13 -4.40 -8.60 -3.50
C ALA A 13 -4.08 -7.19 -3.99
N VAL A 14 -3.73 -6.29 -3.08
CA VAL A 14 -3.12 -5.01 -3.43
C VAL A 14 -1.63 -5.27 -3.71
N VAL A 15 -1.19 -4.95 -4.92
CA VAL A 15 0.18 -5.16 -5.38
C VAL A 15 0.77 -3.81 -5.75
N LEU A 16 1.89 -3.45 -5.14
CA LEU A 16 2.63 -2.23 -5.51
C LEU A 16 3.33 -2.47 -6.84
N THR A 17 3.15 -1.55 -7.79
CA THR A 17 3.72 -1.65 -9.14
C THR A 17 4.70 -0.51 -9.45
N GLY A 18 4.76 0.52 -8.60
CA GLY A 18 5.75 1.57 -8.72
C GLY A 18 5.83 2.46 -7.50
N ILE A 19 7.01 3.03 -7.28
CA ILE A 19 7.27 4.06 -6.28
C ILE A 19 8.14 5.13 -6.93
N ALA A 20 7.73 6.39 -6.81
CA ALA A 20 8.49 7.55 -7.22
C ALA A 20 8.65 8.52 -6.04
N VAL A 21 9.76 9.27 -6.05
CA VAL A 21 10.04 10.35 -5.09
C VAL A 21 10.30 11.61 -5.91
N ASP A 22 9.87 12.75 -5.39
CA ASP A 22 10.04 14.05 -6.04
C ASP A 22 11.52 14.42 -6.27
N GLU A 23 11.78 15.19 -7.34
CA GLU A 23 13.12 15.46 -7.86
C GLU A 23 14.15 16.04 -6.87
N PRO A 24 13.83 16.91 -5.88
CA PRO A 24 14.85 17.36 -4.92
C PRO A 24 15.39 16.23 -4.02
N TYR A 25 14.65 15.12 -3.90
CA TYR A 25 14.95 14.04 -2.95
C TYR A 25 15.16 12.67 -3.60
N ALA A 26 14.78 12.50 -4.87
CA ALA A 26 14.85 11.24 -5.60
C ALA A 26 16.24 10.57 -5.55
N ALA A 27 17.32 11.34 -5.74
CA ALA A 27 18.69 10.80 -5.70
C ALA A 27 19.15 10.32 -4.31
N ARG A 28 18.46 10.77 -3.24
CA ARG A 28 18.73 10.36 -1.85
C ARG A 28 17.77 9.26 -1.37
N ALA A 29 16.73 8.96 -2.14
CA ALA A 29 15.79 7.90 -1.82
C ALA A 29 16.39 6.52 -2.11
N GLN A 30 16.10 5.57 -1.24
CA GLN A 30 16.46 4.16 -1.39
C GLN A 30 15.16 3.37 -1.40
N ILE A 31 14.81 2.78 -2.54
CA ILE A 31 13.59 2.01 -2.73
C ILE A 31 13.99 0.54 -2.90
N ALA A 32 13.41 -0.35 -2.09
CA ALA A 32 13.63 -1.78 -2.22
C ALA A 32 13.11 -2.28 -3.59
N PRO A 33 13.81 -3.22 -4.25
CA PRO A 33 13.41 -3.70 -5.58
C PRO A 33 11.99 -4.31 -5.65
N ASP A 34 11.49 -4.81 -4.52
CA ASP A 34 10.16 -5.40 -4.36
C ASP A 34 9.13 -4.43 -3.78
N PHE A 35 9.50 -3.15 -3.62
CA PHE A 35 8.67 -2.09 -3.02
C PHE A 35 8.25 -2.32 -1.56
N SER A 36 8.79 -3.34 -0.88
CA SER A 36 8.46 -3.65 0.53
C SER A 36 8.92 -2.56 1.50
N ALA A 37 9.94 -1.80 1.12
CA ALA A 37 10.49 -0.73 1.93
C ALA A 37 11.03 0.42 1.08
N LEU A 38 10.96 1.63 1.63
CA LEU A 38 11.73 2.76 1.14
C LEU A 38 12.27 3.63 2.29
N LYS A 39 13.39 4.28 2.03
CA LYS A 39 14.01 5.28 2.90
C LYS A 39 14.19 6.57 2.11
N LEU A 40 13.76 7.70 2.66
CA LEU A 40 13.75 8.99 1.95
C LEU A 40 13.97 10.17 2.91
N PRO A 41 14.41 11.34 2.41
CA PRO A 41 14.57 12.54 3.22
C PRO A 41 13.25 13.11 3.77
N VAL A 42 13.25 13.64 4.99
CA VAL A 42 12.11 14.42 5.51
C VAL A 42 11.81 15.59 4.56
N GLY A 43 10.52 15.82 4.31
CA GLY A 43 10.01 16.79 3.36
C GLY A 43 9.73 16.23 1.96
N ALA A 44 10.23 15.01 1.64
CA ALA A 44 9.98 14.41 0.34
C ALA A 44 8.52 13.97 0.18
N THR A 45 8.05 14.04 -1.06
CA THR A 45 6.77 13.48 -1.47
C THR A 45 7.02 12.15 -2.14
N VAL A 46 6.40 11.09 -1.61
CA VAL A 46 6.38 9.78 -2.28
C VAL A 46 5.08 9.62 -3.05
N THR A 47 5.18 9.16 -4.28
CA THR A 47 4.05 8.71 -5.11
C THR A 47 4.13 7.20 -5.26
N ILE A 48 3.04 6.50 -4.96
CA ILE A 48 2.94 5.05 -5.00
C ILE A 48 1.87 4.67 -6.01
N THR A 49 2.21 3.73 -6.89
CA THR A 49 1.28 3.09 -7.82
C THR A 49 1.01 1.68 -7.33
N ALA A 50 -0.27 1.31 -7.30
CA ALA A 50 -0.72 -0.02 -6.90
C ALA A 50 -1.79 -0.55 -7.86
N GLU A 51 -1.94 -1.86 -7.90
CA GLU A 51 -3.00 -2.57 -8.59
C GLU A 51 -3.74 -3.50 -7.65
N LEU A 52 -5.04 -3.63 -7.86
CA LEU A 52 -5.83 -4.69 -7.25
C LEU A 52 -5.82 -5.89 -8.20
N GLN A 53 -5.27 -7.01 -7.75
CA GLN A 53 -5.09 -8.21 -8.55
C GLN A 53 -5.84 -9.40 -7.97
N MET A 54 -6.33 -10.30 -8.82
CA MET A 54 -6.85 -11.61 -8.45
C MET A 54 -6.18 -12.66 -9.33
N GLY A 55 -5.55 -13.66 -8.71
CA GLY A 55 -4.79 -14.68 -9.45
C GLY A 55 -3.64 -14.10 -10.30
N GLY A 56 -3.03 -13.00 -9.85
CA GLY A 56 -1.94 -12.30 -10.56
C GLY A 56 -2.40 -11.46 -11.77
N GLN A 57 -3.70 -11.25 -11.94
CA GLN A 57 -4.26 -10.40 -12.98
C GLN A 57 -4.98 -9.20 -12.38
N ARG A 58 -4.75 -8.01 -12.91
CA ARG A 58 -5.44 -6.79 -12.50
C ARG A 58 -6.94 -6.91 -12.72
N ILE A 59 -7.72 -6.58 -11.69
CA ILE A 59 -9.18 -6.60 -11.72
C ILE A 59 -9.67 -5.34 -12.44
N SER A 60 -9.90 -5.43 -13.75
CA SER A 60 -10.40 -4.32 -14.55
C SER A 60 -11.87 -4.01 -14.20
N GLY A 61 -12.28 -2.75 -14.36
CA GLY A 61 -13.62 -2.27 -14.01
C GLY A 61 -13.86 -2.05 -12.51
N PHE A 62 -12.90 -2.39 -11.65
CA PHE A 62 -12.98 -2.09 -10.22
C PHE A 62 -12.73 -0.59 -9.96
N ALA A 63 -13.62 0.04 -9.20
CA ALA A 63 -13.45 1.41 -8.74
C ALA A 63 -13.93 1.53 -7.29
N ALA A 64 -13.09 2.15 -6.46
CA ALA A 64 -13.38 2.38 -5.05
C ALA A 64 -12.51 3.52 -4.54
N GLU A 65 -12.95 4.18 -3.48
CA GLU A 65 -12.19 5.20 -2.77
C GLU A 65 -12.23 4.88 -1.28
N PHE A 66 -11.07 4.91 -0.63
CA PHE A 66 -10.99 4.70 0.81
C PHE A 66 -9.78 5.40 1.41
N ALA A 67 -9.91 5.71 2.70
CA ALA A 67 -8.84 6.26 3.52
C ALA A 67 -7.96 5.12 4.05
N MET A 68 -6.79 4.91 3.45
CA MET A 68 -5.84 3.88 3.84
C MET A 68 -5.07 4.31 5.11
N PRO A 69 -5.18 3.59 6.23
CA PRO A 69 -4.45 3.93 7.43
C PRO A 69 -2.96 3.55 7.31
N MET A 70 -2.12 4.44 7.82
CA MET A 70 -0.70 4.22 8.07
C MET A 70 -0.42 4.38 9.57
N ARG A 71 0.47 3.57 10.11
CA ARG A 71 0.86 3.63 11.52
C ARG A 71 2.34 3.98 11.65
N SER A 72 2.68 4.94 12.51
CA SER A 72 4.07 5.25 12.84
C SER A 72 4.64 4.32 13.90
N SER A 73 5.97 4.29 14.03
CA SER A 73 6.70 3.61 15.13
C SER A 73 6.23 4.00 16.54
N ASP A 74 5.63 5.17 16.67
CA ASP A 74 5.19 5.83 17.89
C ASP A 74 3.67 5.70 18.09
N LEU A 75 3.03 4.85 17.28
CA LEU A 75 1.58 4.57 17.29
C LEU A 75 0.70 5.75 16.85
N LEU A 76 1.27 6.70 16.10
CA LEU A 76 0.46 7.72 15.43
C LEU A 76 -0.17 7.15 14.17
N TYR A 77 -1.40 7.56 13.89
CA TYR A 77 -2.13 7.18 12.68
C TYR A 77 -2.20 8.34 11.69
N ARG A 78 -1.99 8.02 10.42
CA ARG A 78 -2.32 8.88 9.28
C ARG A 78 -3.23 8.13 8.34
N TYR A 79 -3.96 8.87 7.52
CA TYR A 79 -4.83 8.29 6.51
C TYR A 79 -4.44 8.86 5.16
N LEU A 80 -4.25 7.99 4.17
CA LEU A 80 -3.99 8.35 2.78
C LEU A 80 -5.27 8.13 1.99
N ASP A 81 -5.71 9.14 1.26
CA ASP A 81 -6.83 8.97 0.34
C ASP A 81 -6.34 8.17 -0.88
N VAL A 82 -6.95 6.99 -1.07
CA VAL A 82 -6.60 6.08 -2.16
C VAL A 82 -7.83 5.82 -3.00
N GLN A 83 -7.71 6.14 -4.28
CA GLN A 83 -8.73 5.92 -5.28
C GLN A 83 -8.26 4.88 -6.28
N PHE A 84 -9.00 3.78 -6.36
CA PHE A 84 -8.88 2.81 -7.44
C PHE A 84 -9.77 3.22 -8.62
N VAL A 85 -9.19 3.21 -9.81
CA VAL A 85 -9.85 3.40 -11.10
C VAL A 85 -9.39 2.28 -12.02
N ASP A 86 -10.32 1.49 -12.55
CA ASP A 86 -10.01 0.31 -13.39
C ASP A 86 -9.01 -0.66 -12.73
N GLY A 87 -9.13 -0.85 -11.42
CA GLY A 87 -8.25 -1.72 -10.63
C GLY A 87 -6.84 -1.16 -10.38
N GLN A 88 -6.57 0.11 -10.73
CA GLN A 88 -5.29 0.78 -10.48
C GLN A 88 -5.47 1.97 -9.55
N ALA A 89 -4.52 2.20 -8.65
CA ALA A 89 -4.46 3.37 -7.80
C ALA A 89 -3.11 4.07 -7.92
N VAL A 90 -3.14 5.41 -7.86
CA VAL A 90 -1.96 6.25 -7.70
C VAL A 90 -2.25 7.21 -6.56
N PHE A 91 -1.42 7.20 -5.53
CA PHE A 91 -1.60 8.05 -4.36
C PHE A 91 -0.26 8.62 -3.92
N SER A 92 -0.29 9.73 -3.19
CA SER A 92 0.92 10.42 -2.74
C SER A 92 0.86 10.76 -1.26
N ALA A 93 2.02 10.81 -0.62
CA ALA A 93 2.15 11.13 0.79
C ALA A 93 3.40 12.01 1.01
N VAL A 94 3.23 13.10 1.77
CA VAL A 94 4.35 13.97 2.17
C VAL A 94 4.92 13.49 3.49
N MET A 95 6.19 13.11 3.50
CA MET A 95 6.87 12.63 4.70
C MET A 95 7.42 13.79 5.53
N SER A 96 6.54 14.42 6.32
CA SER A 96 6.82 15.70 7.00
C SER A 96 7.67 15.59 8.28
N ASP A 97 7.99 14.38 8.71
CA ASP A 97 8.57 14.10 10.01
C ASP A 97 9.47 12.87 9.95
N SER A 98 10.56 12.88 10.72
CA SER A 98 11.47 11.73 10.76
C SER A 98 10.84 10.61 11.59
N LYS A 99 10.15 9.70 10.90
CA LYS A 99 9.52 8.52 11.47
C LYS A 99 9.59 7.34 10.51
N ARG A 100 9.37 6.16 11.08
CA ARG A 100 9.05 4.95 10.35
C ARG A 100 7.53 4.82 10.30
N TRP A 101 6.98 4.73 9.10
CA TRP A 101 5.57 4.52 8.81
C TRP A 101 5.38 3.14 8.20
N GLU A 102 4.32 2.45 8.60
CA GLU A 102 4.02 1.09 8.16
C GLU A 102 2.56 1.03 7.71
N VAL A 103 2.35 0.28 6.64
CA VAL A 103 1.03 -0.16 6.18
C VAL A 103 1.14 -1.66 5.97
N ASP A 104 0.22 -2.41 6.53
CA ASP A 104 0.14 -3.87 6.41
C ASP A 104 -1.29 -4.32 6.07
N ALA A 105 -1.47 -5.63 5.86
CA ALA A 105 -2.78 -6.20 5.55
C ALA A 105 -3.81 -5.96 6.67
N GLU A 106 -3.38 -5.93 7.94
CA GLU A 106 -4.30 -5.70 9.06
C GLU A 106 -4.84 -4.27 9.02
N LEU A 107 -3.95 -3.29 8.79
CA LEU A 107 -4.28 -1.88 8.70
C LEU A 107 -5.27 -1.59 7.57
N ILE A 108 -4.97 -2.02 6.33
CA ILE A 108 -5.86 -1.72 5.20
C ILE A 108 -7.24 -2.36 5.32
N ASN A 109 -7.34 -3.46 6.07
CA ASN A 109 -8.59 -4.20 6.29
C ASN A 109 -9.32 -3.81 7.58
N SER A 110 -8.72 -2.97 8.43
CA SER A 110 -9.25 -2.65 9.77
C SER A 110 -10.66 -2.04 9.77
N GLY A 111 -11.05 -1.37 8.68
CA GLY A 111 -12.39 -0.80 8.47
C GLY A 111 -13.31 -1.64 7.58
N LEU A 112 -12.89 -2.81 7.13
CA LEU A 112 -13.60 -3.64 6.15
C LEU A 112 -14.20 -4.89 6.80
N PRO A 113 -15.41 -5.32 6.37
CA PRO A 113 -15.94 -6.61 6.78
C PRO A 113 -15.09 -7.77 6.20
N PRO A 114 -15.05 -8.95 6.84
CA PRO A 114 -14.16 -10.05 6.46
C PRO A 114 -14.24 -10.47 4.98
N GLU A 115 -15.42 -10.43 4.40
CA GLU A 115 -15.67 -10.75 2.98
C GLU A 115 -15.05 -9.74 2.00
N ALA A 116 -14.73 -8.54 2.46
CA ALA A 116 -14.07 -7.49 1.68
C ALA A 116 -12.56 -7.41 1.96
N HIS A 117 -12.01 -8.33 2.75
CA HIS A 117 -10.59 -8.32 3.08
C HIS A 117 -9.71 -8.58 1.85
N MET A 118 -8.65 -7.79 1.75
CA MET A 118 -7.66 -7.86 0.69
C MET A 118 -6.33 -8.40 1.25
N ASP A 119 -5.59 -9.12 0.42
CA ASP A 119 -4.19 -9.42 0.71
C ASP A 119 -3.31 -8.21 0.41
N PHE A 120 -2.30 -7.97 1.25
CA PHE A 120 -1.30 -6.94 1.00
C PHE A 120 0.02 -7.33 1.67
N ALA A 121 1.11 -7.28 0.90
CA ALA A 121 2.44 -7.62 1.40
C ALA A 121 2.97 -6.61 2.42
N GLY A 122 2.41 -5.40 2.44
CA GLY A 122 2.84 -4.32 3.31
C GLY A 122 3.92 -3.45 2.68
N ILE A 123 4.11 -2.28 3.29
CA ILE A 123 5.17 -1.34 2.94
C ILE A 123 5.66 -0.60 4.19
N VAL A 124 6.97 -0.41 4.26
CA VAL A 124 7.63 0.39 5.30
C VAL A 124 8.26 1.62 4.69
N ILE A 125 7.88 2.81 5.15
CA ILE A 125 8.41 4.10 4.70
C ILE A 125 9.22 4.72 5.85
N THR A 126 10.52 4.92 5.66
CA THR A 126 11.38 5.54 6.68
C THR A 126 11.84 6.92 6.23
N ALA A 127 11.37 7.96 6.90
CA ALA A 127 11.79 9.33 6.65
C ALA A 127 12.95 9.73 7.58
N VAL A 128 14.05 10.24 7.02
CA VAL A 128 15.26 10.65 7.76
C VAL A 128 15.72 12.04 7.35
N GLU A 129 16.41 12.76 8.23
CA GLU A 129 16.98 14.08 7.90
C GLU A 129 18.15 14.01 6.88
#